data_AF-A0A7K0S135-F1
#
_entry.id   AF-A0A7K0S135-F1
#
_cell.length_a   1.000
_cell.length_b   1.000
_cell.length_c   1.000
_cell.angle_alpha   90.00
_cell.angle_beta   90.00
_cell.angle_gamma   90.00
#
_symmetry.space_group_name_H-M   'P 1'
#
loop_
_entity.id
_entity.type
_entity.pdbx_description
1 polymer ?
#
loop_
_entity_poly.entity_id
_entity_poly.type
_entity_poly.pdbx_seq_one_letter_code
_entity_poly.pdbx_strand_id
1 'polypeptide(L)'
;MNSAVSRITLLPCLLLLIAFASLASAPKSEAFGTINGSLPGVRFYAEHENITRAALSCEAQSSPRSCFGPKSISNLAGMGGSWGAVGAPDNMPMHGGGGPSWWHCDEGDFVDQPGYPHSRTQANHELNQCQTFLNAMIGNGLGDDSKIRPNCRRLQSTGKMTFRCEGVVEVAHKMLNTSNRIDISEPSYGNEARGCTFNGDYGRIKCLMLQQFGYALHAVEDFYSHSNYTDTSSSPFSIQNPPGLEMTGPSPFLAKIPRTNFENNLATGCYPDGDCEKAGRTTHGTINKDRAIISPRSGYVTPKTNMPADYMTPRGGQSNNEQNAVRVAILDVRRQWENLQARIIEREGTLRGNMIICALSQDESNKVCQPGVTAASIAKRSEVKTGSTGRSTAKAWTEETVRGRSRDTHPEVGLRIPRPDYNVKDPAVTSDRVKKGKTERRCGTVKLPGVTVTDVKVWGTSCASARKMLTTYRLSSTAKASQMRHLSTLICDETGPTTPIRCGRDMKVLITFEPDCMGGNCDT
;
A
#
# COMPACT_ATOMS: atom_id res chain seq x y z
N MET A 1 -24.66 87.29 3.30
CA MET A 1 -25.27 86.39 4.30
C MET A 1 -24.86 84.97 3.95
N ASN A 2 -24.44 84.24 4.97
CA ASN A 2 -23.60 83.05 4.94
C ASN A 2 -24.25 81.81 4.30
N SER A 3 -23.45 80.95 3.69
CA SER A 3 -23.57 79.49 3.85
C SER A 3 -22.25 78.81 3.53
N ALA A 4 -21.62 78.33 4.60
CA ALA A 4 -20.49 77.41 4.60
C ALA A 4 -21.00 75.97 4.43
N VAL A 5 -20.30 75.16 3.64
CA VAL A 5 -20.49 73.70 3.62
C VAL A 5 -19.14 73.02 3.84
N SER A 6 -19.10 72.24 4.92
CA SER A 6 -17.97 71.49 5.46
C SER A 6 -17.33 70.52 4.46
N ARG A 7 -16.00 70.55 4.42
CA ARG A 7 -15.18 69.44 3.93
C ARG A 7 -15.06 68.40 5.05
N ILE A 8 -15.72 67.26 4.89
CA ILE A 8 -15.53 66.08 5.74
C ILE A 8 -14.39 65.24 5.13
N THR A 9 -13.35 65.05 5.93
CA THR A 9 -12.11 64.33 5.67
C THR A 9 -12.31 62.81 5.66
N LEU A 10 -12.35 62.21 4.47
CA LEU A 10 -12.36 60.75 4.21
C LEU A 10 -10.94 60.14 4.26
N LEU A 11 -10.16 60.39 5.33
CA LEU A 11 -8.80 59.83 5.47
C LEU A 11 -8.59 58.72 6.52
N PRO A 12 -9.45 58.45 7.53
CA PRO A 12 -9.14 57.41 8.51
C PRO A 12 -9.64 56.00 8.14
N CYS A 13 -10.53 55.84 7.16
CA CYS A 13 -11.05 54.50 6.78
C CYS A 13 -10.09 53.69 5.89
N LEU A 14 -9.17 54.35 5.17
CA LEU A 14 -8.27 53.65 4.24
C LEU A 14 -7.10 52.95 4.94
N LEU A 15 -6.68 53.45 6.11
CA LEU A 15 -5.57 52.85 6.87
C LEU A 15 -5.99 51.62 7.70
N LEU A 16 -7.28 51.49 8.06
CA LEU A 16 -7.78 50.31 8.77
C LEU A 16 -7.98 49.09 7.82
N LEU A 17 -8.23 49.33 6.53
CA LEU A 17 -8.37 48.27 5.52
C LEU A 17 -7.02 47.69 5.08
N ILE A 18 -5.92 48.43 5.21
CA ILE A 18 -4.57 47.93 4.88
C ILE A 18 -4.02 47.06 6.03
N ALA A 19 -4.42 47.30 7.27
CA ALA A 19 -3.96 46.51 8.42
C ALA A 19 -4.59 45.10 8.51
N PHE A 20 -5.76 44.86 7.89
CA PHE A 20 -6.38 43.53 7.82
C PHE A 20 -5.94 42.70 6.60
N ALA A 21 -5.24 43.30 5.63
CA ALA A 21 -4.74 42.59 4.45
C ALA A 21 -3.38 41.90 4.67
N SER A 22 -2.75 42.10 5.84
CA SER A 22 -1.46 41.52 6.21
C SER A 22 -1.55 40.26 7.10
N LEU A 23 -2.72 39.64 7.21
CA LEU A 23 -2.81 38.21 7.50
C LEU A 23 -2.37 37.46 6.24
N ALA A 24 -1.06 37.46 5.99
CA ALA A 24 -0.43 36.57 5.03
C ALA A 24 -0.86 35.15 5.41
N SER A 25 -1.83 34.62 4.66
CA SER A 25 -2.10 33.20 4.67
C SER A 25 -0.80 32.53 4.31
N ALA A 26 -0.24 31.75 5.21
CA ALA A 26 0.93 30.93 4.89
C ALA A 26 0.64 30.20 3.57
N PRO A 27 1.60 30.15 2.63
CA PRO A 27 1.42 29.37 1.42
C PRO A 27 1.09 27.95 1.88
N LYS A 28 -0.08 27.46 1.46
CA LYS A 28 -0.46 26.07 1.72
C LYS A 28 0.60 25.22 1.03
N SER A 29 1.31 24.40 1.81
CA SER A 29 1.98 23.25 1.25
C SER A 29 0.89 22.35 0.66
N GLU A 30 1.08 22.02 -0.60
CA GLU A 30 0.15 21.22 -1.37
C GLU A 30 0.90 19.92 -1.63
N ALA A 31 0.27 18.80 -1.27
CA ALA A 31 0.72 17.45 -1.60
C ALA A 31 0.85 17.28 -3.13
N PHE A 32 1.31 16.10 -3.57
CA PHE A 32 1.25 15.73 -4.99
C PHE A 32 -0.09 16.18 -5.58
N GLY A 33 -0.06 17.04 -6.59
CA GLY A 33 -1.28 17.65 -7.08
C GLY A 33 -2.24 16.59 -7.59
N THR A 34 -3.50 16.63 -7.14
CA THR A 34 -4.49 15.66 -7.62
C THR A 34 -5.08 16.03 -8.98
N ILE A 35 -5.38 17.31 -9.22
CA ILE A 35 -5.98 17.79 -10.48
C ILE A 35 -5.05 18.79 -11.15
N ASN A 36 -5.03 18.81 -12.49
CA ASN A 36 -4.40 19.92 -13.21
C ASN A 36 -5.17 21.21 -12.89
N GLY A 37 -4.48 22.22 -12.40
CA GLY A 37 -5.12 23.46 -11.99
C GLY A 37 -4.12 24.57 -11.73
N SER A 38 -4.64 25.79 -11.67
CA SER A 38 -3.90 26.95 -11.21
C SER A 38 -4.79 27.81 -10.33
N LEU A 39 -4.38 28.00 -9.08
CA LEU A 39 -4.86 29.08 -8.23
C LEU A 39 -3.87 30.26 -8.34
N PRO A 40 -4.25 31.50 -7.98
CA PRO A 40 -3.32 32.62 -7.95
C PRO A 40 -2.08 32.27 -7.10
N GLY A 41 -0.92 32.10 -7.76
CA GLY A 41 0.34 31.77 -7.11
C GLY A 41 0.64 30.28 -6.94
N VAL A 42 -0.23 29.34 -7.36
CA VAL A 42 0.04 27.91 -7.25
C VAL A 42 -0.49 27.10 -8.43
N ARG A 43 0.33 26.16 -8.92
CA ARG A 43 0.00 25.22 -10.01
C ARG A 43 0.10 23.79 -9.54
N PHE A 44 -0.86 22.98 -9.99
CA PHE A 44 -0.95 21.55 -9.74
C PHE A 44 -0.81 20.81 -11.07
N TYR A 45 -0.13 19.67 -11.08
CA TYR A 45 0.19 18.93 -12.31
C TYR A 45 -0.37 17.50 -12.35
N ALA A 46 -1.38 17.21 -11.52
CA ALA A 46 -2.03 15.90 -11.45
C ALA A 46 -1.01 14.75 -11.24
N GLU A 47 -0.04 14.95 -10.35
CA GLU A 47 1.03 14.01 -10.04
C GLU A 47 0.47 12.62 -9.69
N HIS A 48 -0.55 12.55 -8.83
CA HIS A 48 -1.23 11.28 -8.50
C HIS A 48 -1.80 10.58 -9.75
N GLU A 49 -2.49 11.33 -10.62
CA GLU A 49 -3.02 10.79 -11.87
C GLU A 49 -1.89 10.21 -12.74
N ASN A 50 -0.82 11.00 -12.91
CA ASN A 50 0.28 10.66 -13.82
C ASN A 50 1.10 9.46 -13.31
N ILE A 51 1.37 9.39 -12.01
CA ILE A 51 2.08 8.26 -11.38
C ILE A 51 1.25 6.99 -11.50
N THR A 52 -0.03 7.04 -11.13
CA THR A 52 -0.94 5.90 -11.23
C THR A 52 -1.07 5.42 -12.69
N ARG A 53 -1.17 6.33 -13.67
CA ARG A 53 -1.20 5.97 -15.10
C ARG A 53 0.10 5.33 -15.58
N ALA A 54 1.26 5.88 -15.19
CA ALA A 54 2.56 5.32 -15.57
C ALA A 54 2.80 3.94 -14.92
N ALA A 55 2.22 3.73 -13.74
CA ALA A 55 2.30 2.46 -13.04
C ALA A 55 1.37 1.40 -13.65
N LEU A 56 0.10 1.72 -13.91
CA LEU A 56 -0.96 0.73 -14.09
C LEU A 56 -1.69 0.76 -15.44
N SER A 57 -1.51 1.79 -16.28
CA SER A 57 -2.21 1.86 -17.57
C SER A 57 -1.71 0.81 -18.57
N CYS A 58 -2.60 0.33 -19.44
CA CYS A 58 -2.22 -0.57 -20.53
C CYS A 58 -1.37 0.10 -21.64
N GLU A 59 -1.29 1.43 -21.67
CA GLU A 59 -0.42 2.16 -22.59
C GLU A 59 1.03 2.22 -22.07
N ALA A 60 1.19 2.30 -20.74
CA ALA A 60 2.48 2.28 -20.08
C ALA A 60 3.07 0.86 -19.94
N GLN A 61 2.22 -0.16 -19.83
CA GLN A 61 2.65 -1.55 -19.67
C GLN A 61 2.65 -2.33 -20.99
N SER A 62 3.66 -3.18 -21.17
CA SER A 62 3.77 -4.10 -22.32
C SER A 62 2.93 -5.39 -22.18
N SER A 63 2.30 -5.64 -21.02
CA SER A 63 1.50 -6.84 -20.75
C SER A 63 0.03 -6.51 -20.51
N PRO A 64 -0.90 -6.89 -21.41
CA PRO A 64 -2.31 -6.52 -21.32
C PRO A 64 -3.09 -7.19 -20.18
N ARG A 65 -2.52 -8.19 -19.48
CA ARG A 65 -3.21 -8.93 -18.40
C ARG A 65 -2.99 -8.36 -17.01
N SER A 66 -2.06 -7.42 -16.84
CA SER A 66 -1.69 -6.83 -15.54
C SER A 66 -2.05 -5.34 -15.43
N CYS A 67 -2.66 -4.76 -16.46
CA CYS A 67 -2.91 -3.32 -16.56
C CYS A 67 -4.41 -2.98 -16.55
N PHE A 68 -4.69 -1.70 -16.37
CA PHE A 68 -6.02 -1.11 -16.38
C PHE A 68 -6.34 -0.54 -17.78
N GLY A 69 -7.50 -0.91 -18.31
CA GLY A 69 -8.04 -0.36 -19.54
C GLY A 69 -8.34 1.15 -19.42
N PRO A 70 -8.43 1.89 -20.54
CA PRO A 70 -8.56 3.35 -20.54
C PRO A 70 -9.66 3.92 -19.63
N LYS A 71 -10.84 3.31 -19.59
CA LYS A 71 -11.93 3.79 -18.70
C LYS A 71 -11.64 3.44 -17.25
N SER A 72 -11.14 2.24 -16.98
CA SER A 72 -10.85 1.77 -15.62
C SER A 72 -9.70 2.56 -15.00
N ILE A 73 -8.64 2.86 -15.77
CA ILE A 73 -7.55 3.72 -15.30
C ILE A 73 -8.01 5.16 -15.09
N SER A 74 -8.89 5.72 -15.93
CA SER A 74 -9.42 7.07 -15.69
C SER A 74 -10.33 7.16 -14.45
N ASN A 75 -10.99 6.06 -14.07
CA ASN A 75 -11.67 6.00 -12.78
C ASN A 75 -10.65 5.91 -11.63
N LEU A 76 -9.61 5.07 -11.73
CA LEU A 76 -8.62 4.93 -10.66
C LEU A 76 -7.76 6.20 -10.50
N ALA A 77 -7.11 6.64 -11.57
CA ALA A 77 -6.15 7.73 -11.60
C ALA A 77 -6.79 9.12 -11.65
N GLY A 78 -8.02 9.23 -12.17
CA GLY A 78 -8.60 10.50 -12.58
C GLY A 78 -8.33 10.77 -14.06
N MET A 79 -8.83 11.89 -14.54
CA MET A 79 -8.64 12.42 -15.89
C MET A 79 -8.93 13.92 -15.86
N GLY A 80 -8.38 14.70 -16.79
CA GLY A 80 -8.54 16.15 -16.88
C GLY A 80 -9.82 16.73 -16.26
N GLY A 81 -9.70 17.32 -15.06
CA GLY A 81 -10.79 17.94 -14.29
C GLY A 81 -11.50 17.02 -13.27
N SER A 82 -11.07 15.78 -13.10
CA SER A 82 -11.60 14.82 -12.13
C SER A 82 -10.51 14.24 -11.25
N TRP A 83 -10.81 14.04 -9.97
CA TRP A 83 -9.88 13.55 -8.95
C TRP A 83 -9.52 12.06 -9.12
N GLY A 84 -10.40 11.27 -9.76
CA GLY A 84 -10.28 9.82 -9.71
C GLY A 84 -10.43 9.26 -8.30
N ALA A 85 -10.11 7.98 -8.14
CA ALA A 85 -10.08 7.34 -6.83
C ALA A 85 -8.81 7.69 -6.05
N VAL A 86 -7.67 7.79 -6.74
CA VAL A 86 -6.37 8.11 -6.14
C VAL A 86 -6.35 9.53 -5.59
N GLY A 87 -7.00 10.47 -6.28
CA GLY A 87 -7.07 11.84 -5.82
C GLY A 87 -8.19 12.15 -4.84
N ALA A 88 -9.09 11.19 -4.58
CA ALA A 88 -10.23 11.43 -3.71
C ALA A 88 -9.89 11.94 -2.29
N PRO A 89 -8.80 11.49 -1.63
CA PRO A 89 -8.40 12.04 -0.32
C PRO A 89 -8.18 13.56 -0.31
N ASP A 90 -7.61 14.12 -1.37
CA ASP A 90 -7.34 15.56 -1.49
C ASP A 90 -8.57 16.42 -1.78
N ASN A 91 -9.73 15.80 -1.99
CA ASN A 91 -10.94 16.52 -2.34
C ASN A 91 -11.44 17.33 -1.13
N MET A 92 -10.91 18.54 -0.96
CA MET A 92 -11.15 19.39 0.20
C MET A 92 -12.64 19.68 0.46
N PRO A 93 -13.48 20.03 -0.55
CA PRO A 93 -14.92 20.20 -0.33
C PRO A 93 -15.59 18.96 0.27
N MET A 94 -15.06 17.79 -0.03
CA MET A 94 -15.59 16.50 0.41
C MET A 94 -15.11 16.08 1.79
N HIS A 95 -13.86 16.37 2.12
CA HIS A 95 -13.23 15.89 3.35
C HIS A 95 -12.99 16.98 4.41
N GLY A 96 -13.46 18.21 4.16
CA GLY A 96 -13.38 19.30 5.15
C GLY A 96 -11.96 19.75 5.46
N GLY A 97 -11.00 19.52 4.53
CA GLY A 97 -9.60 19.93 4.68
C GLY A 97 -8.55 18.82 4.48
N GLY A 98 -8.75 17.89 3.53
CA GLY A 98 -7.77 16.83 3.19
C GLY A 98 -7.93 15.52 3.97
N GLY A 99 -8.64 15.54 5.10
CA GLY A 99 -8.78 14.36 5.96
C GLY A 99 -7.64 14.26 6.99
N PRO A 100 -7.48 13.11 7.66
CA PRO A 100 -6.44 12.92 8.65
C PRO A 100 -5.05 12.72 8.02
N SER A 101 -4.00 13.10 8.73
CA SER A 101 -2.59 13.02 8.29
C SER A 101 -2.18 11.63 7.79
N TRP A 102 -2.69 10.56 8.40
CA TRP A 102 -2.37 9.18 7.98
C TRP A 102 -2.95 8.78 6.61
N TRP A 103 -3.79 9.60 5.97
CA TRP A 103 -4.16 9.44 4.55
C TRP A 103 -3.05 9.87 3.60
N HIS A 104 -2.17 10.77 4.05
CA HIS A 104 -1.04 11.32 3.31
C HIS A 104 0.31 10.79 3.84
N CYS A 105 0.25 9.93 4.86
CA CYS A 105 1.42 9.44 5.60
C CYS A 105 2.30 10.57 6.18
N ASP A 106 1.67 11.69 6.52
CA ASP A 106 2.29 12.83 7.18
C ASP A 106 2.51 12.57 8.68
N GLU A 107 3.05 13.58 9.37
CA GLU A 107 3.32 13.61 10.82
C GLU A 107 4.41 12.64 11.31
N GLY A 108 5.02 11.85 10.44
CA GLY A 108 6.16 10.99 10.76
C GLY A 108 7.51 11.73 10.82
N ASP A 109 7.53 13.03 11.07
CA ASP A 109 8.74 13.85 11.07
C ASP A 109 9.65 13.51 12.26
N PHE A 110 10.92 13.32 11.97
CA PHE A 110 11.94 13.10 12.97
C PHE A 110 13.31 13.55 12.44
N VAL A 111 14.00 14.40 13.19
CA VAL A 111 15.39 14.75 12.92
C VAL A 111 16.21 14.36 14.14
N ASP A 112 17.25 13.54 13.94
CA ASP A 112 18.14 13.07 15.00
C ASP A 112 19.10 14.19 15.44
N GLN A 113 18.54 15.16 16.16
CA GLN A 113 19.27 16.28 16.73
C GLN A 113 18.74 16.60 18.14
N PRO A 114 19.60 17.07 19.05
CA PRO A 114 19.18 17.46 20.40
C PRO A 114 18.06 18.51 20.36
N GLY A 115 17.00 18.28 21.14
CA GLY A 115 15.90 19.22 21.29
C GLY A 115 14.86 19.22 20.17
N TYR A 116 14.92 18.28 19.22
CA TYR A 116 13.84 18.12 18.24
C TYR A 116 12.51 17.78 18.95
N PRO A 117 11.42 18.50 18.68
CA PRO A 117 10.18 18.46 19.48
C PRO A 117 9.35 17.20 19.27
N HIS A 118 9.61 16.42 18.22
CA HIS A 118 8.86 15.23 17.88
C HIS A 118 9.74 13.98 18.00
N SER A 119 9.48 13.13 18.99
CA SER A 119 10.35 11.99 19.29
C SER A 119 10.25 10.89 18.22
N ARG A 120 11.30 10.07 18.11
CA ARG A 120 11.31 8.90 17.23
C ARG A 120 10.11 7.96 17.49
N THR A 121 9.73 7.79 18.75
CA THR A 121 8.58 6.95 19.13
C THR A 121 7.26 7.51 18.59
N GLN A 122 7.06 8.83 18.65
CA GLN A 122 5.87 9.47 18.11
C GLN A 122 5.86 9.42 16.58
N ALA A 123 6.98 9.72 15.92
CA ALA A 123 7.09 9.57 14.46
C ALA A 123 6.78 8.14 13.99
N ASN A 124 7.32 7.13 14.68
CA ASN A 124 7.00 5.73 14.41
C ASN A 124 5.51 5.40 14.65
N HIS A 125 4.87 6.03 15.63
CA HIS A 125 3.43 5.87 15.88
C HIS A 125 2.61 6.36 14.67
N GLU A 126 2.90 7.55 14.16
CA GLU A 126 2.20 8.13 13.00
C GLU A 126 2.42 7.30 11.73
N LEU A 127 3.65 6.86 11.46
CA LEU A 127 3.95 5.97 10.33
C LEU A 127 3.21 4.62 10.43
N ASN A 128 3.04 4.08 11.65
CA ASN A 128 2.25 2.87 11.86
C ASN A 128 0.74 3.11 11.60
N GLN A 129 0.22 4.31 11.87
CA GLN A 129 -1.17 4.66 11.53
C GLN A 129 -1.37 4.68 10.01
N CYS A 130 -0.46 5.30 9.26
CA CYS A 130 -0.44 5.26 7.79
C CYS A 130 -0.42 3.81 7.27
N GLN A 131 0.48 2.97 7.78
CA GLN A 131 0.53 1.56 7.38
C GLN A 131 -0.77 0.80 7.72
N THR A 132 -1.34 1.03 8.89
CA THR A 132 -2.61 0.43 9.32
C THR A 132 -3.73 0.82 8.37
N PHE A 133 -3.77 2.11 8.00
CA PHE A 133 -4.72 2.65 7.03
C PHE A 133 -4.61 1.97 5.67
N LEU A 134 -3.41 1.94 5.09
CA LEU A 134 -3.11 1.26 3.81
C LEU A 134 -3.57 -0.20 3.80
N ASN A 135 -3.18 -0.96 4.82
CA ASN A 135 -3.51 -2.37 4.94
C ASN A 135 -5.00 -2.62 5.05
N ALA A 136 -5.71 -1.72 5.72
CA ALA A 136 -7.15 -1.78 5.88
C ALA A 136 -7.88 -1.44 4.57
N MET A 137 -7.46 -0.38 3.86
CA MET A 137 -8.02 -0.01 2.56
C MET A 137 -7.90 -1.15 1.54
N ILE A 138 -6.72 -1.76 1.39
CA ILE A 138 -6.53 -2.93 0.51
C ILE A 138 -7.26 -4.16 1.06
N GLY A 139 -7.38 -4.27 2.38
CA GLY A 139 -7.72 -5.50 3.07
C GLY A 139 -9.17 -5.67 3.48
N ASN A 140 -9.35 -5.91 4.77
CA ASN A 140 -10.65 -6.21 5.36
C ASN A 140 -11.40 -4.93 5.80
N GLY A 141 -10.80 -3.76 5.61
CA GLY A 141 -11.31 -2.49 6.12
C GLY A 141 -10.96 -2.25 7.59
N LEU A 142 -11.32 -1.06 8.09
CA LEU A 142 -10.86 -0.54 9.38
C LEU A 142 -11.78 -0.92 10.58
N GLY A 143 -12.80 -1.78 10.42
CA GLY A 143 -13.72 -2.14 11.52
C GLY A 143 -14.73 -1.03 11.88
N ASP A 144 -15.11 -0.85 13.17
CA ASP A 144 -16.16 0.08 13.64
C ASP A 144 -15.67 1.49 14.04
N ASP A 145 -14.37 1.80 13.94
CA ASP A 145 -13.82 3.07 14.47
C ASP A 145 -14.23 4.29 13.61
N SER A 146 -15.07 5.16 14.15
CA SER A 146 -16.05 5.92 13.36
C SER A 146 -15.62 7.31 12.90
N LYS A 147 -14.33 7.67 12.89
CA LYS A 147 -13.99 9.11 12.84
C LYS A 147 -13.74 9.73 11.47
N ILE A 148 -13.04 9.12 10.52
CA ILE A 148 -12.94 9.70 9.17
C ILE A 148 -12.67 8.59 8.17
N ARG A 149 -13.68 8.21 7.37
CA ARG A 149 -13.55 7.04 6.49
C ARG A 149 -14.39 7.13 5.22
N PRO A 150 -13.79 6.86 4.04
CA PRO A 150 -14.56 6.60 2.83
C PRO A 150 -15.32 5.28 2.91
N ASN A 151 -16.53 5.24 2.37
CA ASN A 151 -17.33 4.04 2.07
C ASN A 151 -17.70 3.15 3.26
N CYS A 152 -18.06 3.76 4.37
CA CYS A 152 -18.62 3.00 5.47
C CYS A 152 -20.12 2.83 5.31
N ARG A 153 -20.58 1.58 5.36
CA ARG A 153 -22.00 1.29 5.47
C ARG A 153 -22.46 1.62 6.89
N ARG A 154 -23.47 2.48 7.00
CA ARG A 154 -24.19 2.69 8.27
C ARG A 154 -24.86 1.37 8.66
N LEU A 155 -24.46 0.82 9.80
CA LEU A 155 -25.13 -0.31 10.42
C LEU A 155 -26.22 0.25 11.35
N GLN A 156 -27.48 0.02 11.00
CA GLN A 156 -28.59 0.29 11.90
C GLN A 156 -28.67 -0.87 12.91
N SER A 157 -28.09 -0.69 14.09
CA SER A 157 -28.43 -1.50 15.26
C SER A 157 -29.07 -0.62 16.32
N THR A 158 -29.96 -1.21 17.11
CA THR A 158 -30.83 -0.59 18.12
C THR A 158 -30.07 0.41 19.01
N GLY A 159 -30.16 1.71 18.68
CA GLY A 159 -29.75 2.82 19.54
C GLY A 159 -28.34 3.39 19.35
N LYS A 160 -27.41 2.73 18.65
CA LYS A 160 -26.05 3.26 18.39
C LYS A 160 -25.70 3.22 16.91
N MET A 161 -25.40 4.40 16.36
CA MET A 161 -24.92 4.51 14.98
C MET A 161 -23.51 3.91 14.88
N THR A 162 -23.40 2.78 14.20
CA THR A 162 -22.13 2.10 13.91
C THR A 162 -21.89 2.12 12.41
N PHE A 163 -20.62 2.09 12.01
CA PHE A 163 -20.20 2.20 10.62
C PHE A 163 -19.23 1.08 10.31
N ARG A 164 -19.57 0.24 9.34
CA ARG A 164 -18.67 -0.82 8.87
C ARG A 164 -18.04 -0.40 7.56
N CYS A 165 -16.73 -0.27 7.58
CA CYS A 165 -15.95 0.14 6.42
C CYS A 165 -15.23 -1.10 5.90
N GLU A 166 -15.52 -1.46 4.66
CA GLU A 166 -15.02 -2.67 4.04
C GLU A 166 -13.90 -2.30 3.06
N GLY A 167 -12.74 -2.95 3.20
CA GLY A 167 -11.63 -2.79 2.25
C GLY A 167 -11.88 -3.55 0.95
N VAL A 168 -10.97 -3.42 -0.02
CA VAL A 168 -11.12 -4.01 -1.36
C VAL A 168 -11.35 -5.52 -1.29
N VAL A 169 -10.52 -6.23 -0.51
CA VAL A 169 -10.59 -7.69 -0.39
C VAL A 169 -11.87 -8.13 0.31
N GLU A 170 -12.41 -7.35 1.26
CA GLU A 170 -13.69 -7.66 1.93
C GLU A 170 -14.87 -7.70 0.96
N VAL A 171 -14.94 -6.72 0.05
CA VAL A 171 -16.07 -6.57 -0.86
C VAL A 171 -15.91 -7.33 -2.18
N ALA A 172 -14.73 -7.90 -2.44
CA ALA A 172 -14.39 -8.56 -3.70
C ALA A 172 -15.43 -9.61 -4.14
N HIS A 173 -15.91 -10.45 -3.23
CA HIS A 173 -16.94 -11.45 -3.52
C HIS A 173 -18.23 -10.87 -4.13
N LYS A 174 -18.58 -9.61 -3.81
CA LYS A 174 -19.78 -8.92 -4.30
C LYS A 174 -19.69 -8.55 -5.78
N MET A 175 -18.52 -8.66 -6.41
CA MET A 175 -18.41 -8.53 -7.87
C MET A 175 -19.01 -9.72 -8.62
N LEU A 176 -19.31 -10.82 -7.92
CA LEU A 176 -19.87 -12.04 -8.49
C LEU A 176 -21.32 -12.22 -8.07
N ASN A 177 -22.16 -12.64 -9.01
CA ASN A 177 -23.53 -13.05 -8.73
C ASN A 177 -23.59 -14.47 -8.13
N THR A 178 -24.79 -14.93 -7.78
CA THR A 178 -25.05 -16.26 -7.20
C THR A 178 -24.60 -17.43 -8.09
N SER A 179 -24.38 -17.20 -9.38
CA SER A 179 -23.87 -18.19 -10.34
C SER A 179 -22.35 -18.12 -10.53
N ASN A 180 -21.61 -17.40 -9.66
CA ASN A 180 -20.17 -17.16 -9.77
C ASN A 180 -19.76 -16.52 -11.11
N ARG A 181 -20.60 -15.65 -11.67
CA ARG A 181 -20.27 -14.83 -12.84
C ARG A 181 -20.15 -13.37 -12.43
N ILE A 182 -19.44 -12.56 -13.20
CA ILE A 182 -19.42 -11.10 -12.98
C ILE A 182 -20.87 -10.60 -12.91
N ASP A 183 -21.21 -9.91 -11.83
CA ASP A 183 -22.54 -9.36 -11.66
C ASP A 183 -22.72 -8.17 -12.60
N ILE A 184 -23.37 -8.42 -13.73
CA ILE A 184 -23.62 -7.40 -14.76
C ILE A 184 -24.80 -6.48 -14.41
N SER A 185 -25.56 -6.80 -13.36
CA SER A 185 -26.62 -5.92 -12.86
C SER A 185 -26.05 -4.71 -12.11
N GLU A 186 -24.79 -4.79 -11.70
CA GLU A 186 -24.02 -3.64 -11.23
C GLU A 186 -23.83 -2.64 -12.39
N PRO A 187 -24.28 -1.38 -12.24
CA PRO A 187 -24.26 -0.38 -13.31
C PRO A 187 -22.85 0.05 -13.77
N SER A 188 -21.79 -0.54 -13.21
CA SER A 188 -20.38 -0.21 -13.44
C SER A 188 -19.78 -0.87 -14.68
N TYR A 189 -20.50 -1.76 -15.38
CA TYR A 189 -19.93 -2.65 -16.38
C TYR A 189 -20.45 -2.42 -17.82
N GLY A 190 -21.01 -1.24 -18.09
CA GLY A 190 -21.58 -0.86 -19.40
C GLY A 190 -20.78 0.20 -20.16
N ASN A 191 -21.02 0.29 -21.47
CA ASN A 191 -20.41 1.29 -22.37
C ASN A 191 -20.68 2.75 -21.99
N GLU A 192 -21.66 2.97 -21.11
CA GLU A 192 -22.14 4.26 -20.60
C GLU A 192 -22.01 4.37 -19.07
N ALA A 193 -21.05 3.68 -18.45
CA ALA A 193 -20.82 3.83 -17.01
C ALA A 193 -20.46 5.30 -16.71
N ARG A 194 -21.46 6.09 -16.27
CA ARG A 194 -21.25 7.38 -15.62
C ARG A 194 -20.11 7.21 -14.62
N GLY A 195 -19.08 8.05 -14.69
CA GLY A 195 -17.88 7.94 -13.88
C GLY A 195 -18.19 7.66 -12.41
N CYS A 196 -17.30 6.94 -11.73
CA CYS A 196 -17.39 6.81 -10.28
C CYS A 196 -17.26 8.20 -9.63
N THR A 197 -18.08 8.51 -8.63
CA THR A 197 -18.09 9.82 -7.96
C THR A 197 -17.07 9.93 -6.82
N PHE A 198 -16.53 8.79 -6.35
CA PHE A 198 -15.51 8.67 -5.29
C PHE A 198 -15.73 9.57 -4.08
N ASN A 199 -16.99 9.69 -3.71
CA ASN A 199 -17.46 10.69 -2.75
C ASN A 199 -17.65 10.10 -1.35
N GLY A 200 -17.13 8.88 -1.12
CA GLY A 200 -17.27 8.18 0.15
C GLY A 200 -18.64 7.53 0.36
N ASP A 201 -19.57 7.68 -0.59
CA ASP A 201 -20.85 7.00 -0.58
C ASP A 201 -20.71 5.54 -1.01
N TYR A 202 -21.36 4.67 -0.25
CA TYR A 202 -21.48 3.28 -0.62
C TYR A 202 -22.32 3.14 -1.90
N GLY A 203 -21.77 2.50 -2.93
CA GLY A 203 -22.40 2.41 -4.25
C GLY A 203 -21.96 1.18 -5.03
N ARG A 204 -21.76 1.35 -6.34
CA ARG A 204 -21.40 0.25 -7.27
C ARG A 204 -20.12 -0.44 -6.83
N ILE A 205 -20.09 -1.76 -6.85
CA ILE A 205 -19.00 -2.54 -6.24
C ILE A 205 -17.64 -2.25 -6.88
N LYS A 206 -17.57 -2.11 -8.21
CA LYS A 206 -16.31 -1.73 -8.88
C LYS A 206 -15.81 -0.36 -8.41
N CYS A 207 -16.69 0.63 -8.30
CA CYS A 207 -16.31 1.96 -7.82
C CYS A 207 -15.86 1.93 -6.36
N LEU A 208 -16.55 1.16 -5.51
CA LEU A 208 -16.19 0.95 -4.11
C LEU A 208 -14.77 0.38 -3.98
N MET A 209 -14.46 -0.66 -4.76
CA MET A 209 -13.13 -1.27 -4.79
C MET A 209 -12.06 -0.31 -5.34
N LEU A 210 -12.37 0.40 -6.43
CA LEU A 210 -11.44 1.39 -6.99
C LEU A 210 -11.16 2.51 -6.00
N GLN A 211 -12.18 3.00 -5.27
CA GLN A 211 -11.99 4.04 -4.26
C GLN A 211 -11.03 3.59 -3.17
N GLN A 212 -11.31 2.45 -2.53
CA GLN A 212 -10.46 1.95 -1.44
C GLN A 212 -9.03 1.69 -1.94
N PHE A 213 -8.88 1.14 -3.14
CA PHE A 213 -7.56 0.97 -3.73
C PHE A 213 -6.88 2.31 -4.01
N GLY A 214 -7.60 3.29 -4.57
CA GLY A 214 -7.12 4.64 -4.82
C GLY A 214 -6.63 5.36 -3.57
N TYR A 215 -7.37 5.30 -2.46
CA TYR A 215 -6.93 5.84 -1.16
C TYR A 215 -5.64 5.18 -0.68
N ALA A 216 -5.45 3.89 -0.94
CA ALA A 216 -4.20 3.22 -0.61
C ALA A 216 -3.05 3.68 -1.52
N LEU A 217 -3.31 3.86 -2.82
CA LEU A 217 -2.29 4.37 -3.75
C LEU A 217 -1.89 5.80 -3.43
N HIS A 218 -2.85 6.64 -3.05
CA HIS A 218 -2.63 8.02 -2.64
C HIS A 218 -1.62 8.12 -1.50
N ALA A 219 -1.88 7.43 -0.39
CA ALA A 219 -0.97 7.36 0.76
C ALA A 219 0.43 6.81 0.39
N VAL A 220 0.51 5.86 -0.55
CA VAL A 220 1.80 5.35 -1.05
C VAL A 220 2.55 6.41 -1.85
N GLU A 221 1.85 7.11 -2.76
CA GLU A 221 2.43 8.18 -3.58
C GLU A 221 2.89 9.36 -2.70
N ASP A 222 2.05 9.78 -1.76
CA ASP A 222 2.34 10.83 -0.78
C ASP A 222 3.50 10.49 0.15
N PHE A 223 3.62 9.24 0.58
CA PHE A 223 4.79 8.84 1.35
C PHE A 223 6.09 9.15 0.58
N TYR A 224 6.14 8.89 -0.72
CA TYR A 224 7.35 9.14 -1.50
C TYR A 224 7.55 10.61 -1.84
N SER A 225 6.50 11.43 -1.95
CA SER A 225 6.64 12.88 -2.13
C SER A 225 6.96 13.59 -0.82
N HIS A 226 6.42 13.16 0.33
CA HIS A 226 6.52 13.87 1.61
C HIS A 226 7.54 13.28 2.59
N SER A 227 8.40 12.35 2.16
CA SER A 227 9.46 11.79 3.01
C SER A 227 10.88 12.05 2.50
N ASN A 228 11.89 11.87 3.33
CA ASN A 228 13.28 11.85 2.89
C ASN A 228 13.70 10.51 2.26
N TYR A 229 12.76 9.59 1.99
CA TYR A 229 13.10 8.20 1.69
C TYR A 229 13.92 8.04 0.40
N THR A 230 13.49 8.66 -0.70
CA THR A 230 14.15 8.49 -2.02
C THR A 230 15.10 9.63 -2.38
N ASP A 231 15.13 10.66 -1.57
CA ASP A 231 15.76 11.92 -1.92
C ASP A 231 17.17 12.02 -1.36
N THR A 232 17.88 13.02 -1.88
CA THR A 232 19.24 13.39 -1.53
C THR A 232 19.18 14.80 -0.91
N SER A 233 20.06 15.10 0.03
CA SER A 233 20.28 16.48 0.50
C SER A 233 21.74 16.65 0.91
N SER A 234 22.27 17.86 0.75
CA SER A 234 23.62 18.20 1.15
C SER A 234 23.64 18.90 2.51
N SER A 235 24.72 18.69 3.26
CA SER A 235 25.02 19.42 4.50
C SER A 235 25.05 20.95 4.28
N PRO A 236 24.68 21.78 5.28
CA PRO A 236 24.33 21.41 6.65
C PRO A 236 22.92 20.85 6.80
N PHE A 237 22.81 19.76 7.58
CA PHE A 237 21.53 19.17 7.94
C PHE A 237 20.87 19.96 9.07
N SER A 238 19.56 20.15 8.97
CA SER A 238 18.77 20.91 9.95
C SER A 238 17.29 20.50 9.87
N ILE A 239 16.45 21.13 10.70
CA ILE A 239 14.99 20.98 10.63
C ILE A 239 14.47 21.37 9.24
N GLN A 240 15.04 22.42 8.63
CA GLN A 240 14.67 22.92 7.31
C GLN A 240 15.39 22.20 6.17
N ASN A 241 16.30 21.27 6.48
CA ASN A 241 17.02 20.48 5.49
C ASN A 241 17.42 19.12 6.10
N PRO A 242 16.45 18.24 6.39
CA PRO A 242 16.75 16.92 6.94
C PRO A 242 17.57 16.11 5.93
N PRO A 243 18.43 15.18 6.39
CA PRO A 243 19.21 14.32 5.50
C PRO A 243 18.30 13.45 4.64
N GLY A 244 18.66 13.27 3.36
CA GLY A 244 18.05 12.29 2.46
C GLY A 244 18.53 10.86 2.76
N LEU A 245 17.70 9.86 2.46
CA LEU A 245 18.06 8.44 2.62
C LEU A 245 18.51 7.77 1.32
N GLU A 246 18.31 8.41 0.17
CA GLU A 246 18.71 7.94 -1.17
C GLU A 246 18.24 6.50 -1.51
N MET A 247 17.13 6.05 -0.94
CA MET A 247 16.62 4.70 -1.16
C MET A 247 16.07 4.56 -2.58
N THR A 248 16.47 3.51 -3.28
CA THR A 248 16.15 3.35 -4.70
C THR A 248 15.00 2.40 -4.99
N GLY A 249 14.50 1.66 -4.01
CA GLY A 249 13.45 0.64 -4.17
C GLY A 249 12.23 0.91 -3.30
N PRO A 250 11.10 0.20 -3.50
CA PRO A 250 9.91 0.37 -2.69
C PRO A 250 10.17 0.12 -1.21
N SER A 251 9.63 0.98 -0.37
CA SER A 251 9.86 0.94 1.07
C SER A 251 9.34 -0.35 1.70
N PRO A 252 10.15 -1.08 2.48
CA PRO A 252 9.72 -2.26 3.21
C PRO A 252 8.55 -2.01 4.17
N PHE A 253 8.42 -0.81 4.75
CA PHE A 253 7.28 -0.53 5.64
C PHE A 253 5.95 -0.39 4.87
N LEU A 254 5.94 -0.11 3.57
CA LEU A 254 4.69 -0.12 2.78
C LEU A 254 4.30 -1.52 2.29
N ALA A 255 5.04 -2.57 2.68
CA ALA A 255 4.75 -3.94 2.26
C ALA A 255 3.62 -4.60 3.07
N LYS A 256 3.10 -5.74 2.57
CA LYS A 256 2.02 -6.54 3.18
C LYS A 256 2.26 -6.95 4.64
N ILE A 257 3.53 -7.09 5.06
CA ILE A 257 3.89 -7.50 6.42
C ILE A 257 4.37 -6.27 7.18
N PRO A 258 3.63 -5.84 8.22
CA PRO A 258 4.04 -4.75 9.08
C PRO A 258 5.45 -4.94 9.60
N ARG A 259 6.33 -3.95 9.34
CA ARG A 259 7.61 -3.83 10.02
C ARG A 259 7.46 -2.73 11.04
N THR A 260 7.75 -3.06 12.28
CA THR A 260 7.83 -2.09 13.38
C THR A 260 9.16 -1.32 13.38
N ASN A 261 10.12 -1.75 12.56
CA ASN A 261 11.45 -1.14 12.45
C ASN A 261 11.51 -0.32 11.16
N PHE A 262 11.41 1.00 11.32
CA PHE A 262 11.60 1.98 10.26
C PHE A 262 13.09 2.22 10.01
N GLU A 263 13.45 2.55 8.77
CA GLU A 263 14.80 2.96 8.41
C GLU A 263 15.28 4.09 9.33
N ASN A 264 16.49 3.98 9.87
CA ASN A 264 17.08 5.01 10.72
C ASN A 264 17.02 6.36 9.99
N ASN A 265 16.55 7.40 10.69
CA ASN A 265 16.33 8.75 10.15
C ASN A 265 15.25 8.88 9.06
N LEU A 266 14.42 7.87 8.82
CA LEU A 266 13.18 8.07 8.06
C LEU A 266 12.33 9.15 8.72
N ALA A 267 11.93 10.13 7.93
CA ALA A 267 11.03 11.21 8.30
C ALA A 267 10.03 11.47 7.18
N THR A 268 8.77 11.69 7.53
CA THR A 268 7.78 12.36 6.66
C THR A 268 7.56 13.79 7.16
N GLY A 269 6.89 14.64 6.39
CA GLY A 269 6.64 16.02 6.80
C GLY A 269 5.49 16.17 7.80
N CYS A 270 5.58 17.16 8.68
CA CYS A 270 4.47 17.58 9.54
C CYS A 270 3.51 18.52 8.77
N TYR A 271 2.20 18.37 8.95
CA TYR A 271 1.15 19.17 8.34
C TYR A 271 0.05 19.55 9.37
N PRO A 272 -0.49 20.79 9.34
CA PRO A 272 -0.20 21.88 8.40
C PRO A 272 1.08 22.64 8.74
N ASP A 273 1.82 23.07 7.72
CA ASP A 273 3.13 23.73 7.84
C ASP A 273 3.17 24.82 8.92
N GLY A 274 2.19 25.74 8.94
CA GLY A 274 2.22 26.87 9.87
C GLY A 274 2.15 26.49 11.36
N ASP A 275 1.57 25.34 11.71
CA ASP A 275 1.56 24.86 13.10
C ASP A 275 2.82 24.05 13.41
N CYS A 276 3.31 23.31 12.43
CA CYS A 276 4.58 22.58 12.50
C CYS A 276 5.78 23.51 12.67
N GLU A 277 5.82 24.62 11.92
CA GLU A 277 6.87 25.65 12.03
C GLU A 277 6.92 26.24 13.43
N LYS A 278 5.77 26.63 13.98
CA LYS A 278 5.67 27.15 15.36
C LYS A 278 6.11 26.12 16.39
N ALA A 279 5.86 24.84 16.12
CA ALA A 279 6.30 23.74 16.97
C ALA A 279 7.79 23.43 16.82
N GLY A 280 8.49 23.96 15.82
CA GLY A 280 9.89 23.64 15.53
C GLY A 280 10.07 22.28 14.86
N ARG A 281 9.08 21.82 14.09
CA ARG A 281 9.08 20.55 13.36
C ARG A 281 9.45 20.75 11.88
N THR A 282 10.02 19.73 11.27
CA THR A 282 10.21 19.66 9.82
C THR A 282 8.84 19.57 9.16
N THR A 283 8.55 20.53 8.27
CA THR A 283 7.23 20.63 7.65
C THR A 283 7.11 19.75 6.41
N HIS A 284 5.88 19.49 6.01
CA HIS A 284 5.53 18.96 4.70
C HIS A 284 6.19 19.76 3.58
N GLY A 285 6.00 21.09 3.54
CA GLY A 285 6.61 21.93 2.49
C GLY A 285 8.14 21.98 2.49
N THR A 286 8.80 21.53 3.55
CA THR A 286 10.26 21.44 3.63
C THR A 286 10.80 20.23 2.86
N ILE A 287 10.10 19.10 2.96
CA ILE A 287 10.58 17.80 2.50
C ILE A 287 9.85 17.32 1.25
N ASN A 288 8.78 18.01 0.85
CA ASN A 288 7.95 17.59 -0.25
C ASN A 288 8.68 17.67 -1.61
N LYS A 289 8.35 16.76 -2.51
CA LYS A 289 8.80 16.74 -3.90
C LYS A 289 7.55 16.77 -4.77
N ASP A 290 6.97 17.96 -4.91
CA ASP A 290 5.74 18.20 -5.67
C ASP A 290 5.95 19.24 -6.78
N ARG A 291 4.88 19.47 -7.57
CA ARG A 291 4.74 20.48 -8.63
C ARG A 291 5.54 20.18 -9.88
N ALA A 292 5.70 18.91 -10.19
CA ALA A 292 6.39 18.45 -11.38
C ALA A 292 5.43 17.96 -12.46
N ILE A 293 5.78 18.26 -13.71
CA ILE A 293 5.12 17.65 -14.86
C ILE A 293 5.70 16.26 -15.07
N ILE A 294 4.86 15.24 -14.86
CA ILE A 294 5.19 13.83 -15.00
C ILE A 294 4.55 13.27 -16.26
N SER A 295 5.29 12.52 -17.06
CA SER A 295 4.71 11.78 -18.18
C SER A 295 3.82 10.64 -17.67
N PRO A 296 2.51 10.61 -17.99
CA PRO A 296 1.62 9.53 -17.56
C PRO A 296 1.93 8.18 -18.22
N ARG A 297 2.84 8.15 -19.20
CA ARG A 297 3.25 6.92 -19.88
C ARG A 297 4.52 6.33 -19.31
N SER A 298 5.51 7.15 -18.98
CA SER A 298 6.84 6.69 -18.55
C SER A 298 7.18 6.99 -17.10
N GLY A 299 6.47 7.93 -16.45
CA GLY A 299 6.89 8.48 -15.17
C GLY A 299 8.09 9.42 -15.27
N TYR A 300 8.45 9.86 -16.48
CA TYR A 300 9.53 10.82 -16.67
C TYR A 300 9.10 12.19 -16.17
N VAL A 301 9.91 12.76 -15.30
CA VAL A 301 9.77 14.11 -14.76
C VAL A 301 10.45 15.09 -15.71
N THR A 302 9.72 16.12 -16.14
CA THR A 302 10.31 17.16 -17.01
C THR A 302 11.40 17.93 -16.22
N PRO A 303 12.60 18.14 -16.78
CA PRO A 303 13.62 18.91 -16.08
C PRO A 303 13.17 20.35 -15.84
N LYS A 304 13.61 20.96 -14.72
CA LYS A 304 13.31 22.36 -14.37
C LYS A 304 13.86 23.39 -15.37
N THR A 305 14.76 22.99 -16.26
CA THR A 305 15.34 23.87 -17.28
C THR A 305 14.24 24.52 -18.14
N ASN A 306 14.19 25.86 -18.15
CA ASN A 306 13.19 26.68 -18.85
C ASN A 306 11.74 26.53 -18.33
N MET A 307 11.56 26.01 -17.12
CA MET A 307 10.26 26.00 -16.46
C MET A 307 10.07 27.23 -15.56
N PRO A 308 8.83 27.62 -15.22
CA PRO A 308 8.54 28.71 -14.29
C PRO A 308 9.26 28.55 -12.93
N ALA A 309 9.47 29.64 -12.19
CA ALA A 309 10.16 29.59 -10.89
C ALA A 309 9.42 28.73 -9.85
N ASP A 310 8.10 28.68 -9.93
CA ASP A 310 7.18 27.86 -9.13
C ASP A 310 7.11 26.40 -9.60
N TYR A 311 7.83 26.02 -10.65
CA TYR A 311 7.97 24.64 -11.10
C TYR A 311 8.88 23.85 -10.16
N MET A 312 8.33 22.78 -9.60
CA MET A 312 8.89 21.98 -8.52
C MET A 312 9.11 22.75 -7.21
N THR A 313 8.84 22.05 -6.12
CA THR A 313 9.27 22.43 -4.78
C THR A 313 10.80 22.60 -4.69
N PRO A 314 11.32 23.39 -3.74
CA PRO A 314 12.76 23.53 -3.54
C PRO A 314 13.46 22.18 -3.32
N ARG A 315 12.85 21.25 -2.59
CA ARG A 315 13.41 19.92 -2.32
C ARG A 315 13.28 18.98 -3.53
N GLY A 316 12.18 19.02 -4.27
CA GLY A 316 12.02 18.28 -5.53
C GLY A 316 13.01 18.70 -6.61
N GLY A 317 13.33 19.99 -6.69
CA GLY A 317 14.31 20.55 -7.62
C GLY A 317 15.79 20.31 -7.27
N GLN A 318 16.10 19.70 -6.12
CA GLN A 318 17.46 19.32 -5.76
C GLN A 318 17.84 18.02 -6.46
N SER A 319 18.95 18.04 -7.22
CA SER A 319 19.46 16.86 -7.93
C SER A 319 18.35 16.21 -8.78
N ASN A 320 18.06 14.92 -8.56
CA ASN A 320 16.97 14.17 -9.18
C ASN A 320 15.90 13.75 -8.16
N ASN A 321 15.71 14.50 -7.07
CA ASN A 321 14.84 14.11 -5.96
C ASN A 321 13.40 13.82 -6.40
N GLU A 322 12.80 14.70 -7.21
CA GLU A 322 11.47 14.48 -7.79
C GLU A 322 11.41 13.20 -8.63
N GLN A 323 12.35 13.04 -9.56
CA GLN A 323 12.38 11.87 -10.45
C GLN A 323 12.57 10.57 -9.65
N ASN A 324 13.34 10.61 -8.56
CA ASN A 324 13.53 9.48 -7.68
C ASN A 324 12.25 9.11 -6.94
N ALA A 325 11.54 10.10 -6.38
CA ALA A 325 10.26 9.91 -5.71
C ALA A 325 9.23 9.28 -6.65
N VAL A 326 9.03 9.89 -7.82
CA VAL A 326 8.12 9.38 -8.88
C VAL A 326 8.47 7.96 -9.31
N ARG A 327 9.76 7.70 -9.56
CA ARG A 327 10.22 6.37 -10.01
C ARG A 327 9.91 5.29 -8.97
N VAL A 328 10.17 5.54 -7.68
CA VAL A 328 9.91 4.55 -6.63
C VAL A 328 8.42 4.43 -6.33
N ALA A 329 7.66 5.54 -6.35
CA ALA A 329 6.20 5.51 -6.24
C ALA A 329 5.58 4.61 -7.32
N ILE A 330 6.00 4.72 -8.59
CA ILE A 330 5.55 3.83 -9.68
C ILE A 330 5.84 2.35 -9.37
N LEU A 331 7.03 2.05 -8.86
CA LEU A 331 7.40 0.68 -8.49
C LEU A 331 6.52 0.16 -7.34
N ASP A 332 6.23 1.00 -6.36
CA ASP A 332 5.41 0.60 -5.22
C ASP A 332 3.93 0.48 -5.58
N VAL A 333 3.37 1.40 -6.38
CA VAL A 333 1.99 1.28 -6.90
C VAL A 333 1.80 -0.06 -7.62
N ARG A 334 2.79 -0.49 -8.43
CA ARG A 334 2.78 -1.83 -9.06
C ARG A 334 2.82 -2.94 -8.02
N ARG A 335 3.68 -2.83 -7.00
CA ARG A 335 3.74 -3.78 -5.87
C ARG A 335 2.42 -3.85 -5.11
N GLN A 336 1.74 -2.72 -4.87
CA GLN A 336 0.43 -2.69 -4.21
C GLN A 336 -0.65 -3.36 -5.05
N TRP A 337 -0.62 -3.18 -6.38
CA TRP A 337 -1.50 -3.90 -7.28
C TRP A 337 -1.27 -5.42 -7.24
N GLU A 338 -0.03 -5.87 -7.27
CA GLU A 338 0.33 -7.29 -7.11
C GLU A 338 -0.13 -7.86 -5.75
N ASN A 339 0.08 -7.10 -4.67
CA ASN A 339 -0.37 -7.46 -3.33
C ASN A 339 -1.90 -7.61 -3.27
N LEU A 340 -2.64 -6.67 -3.88
CA LEU A 340 -4.09 -6.73 -3.93
C LEU A 340 -4.56 -7.98 -4.70
N GLN A 341 -3.98 -8.25 -5.88
CA GLN A 341 -4.29 -9.45 -6.64
C GLN A 341 -4.07 -10.72 -5.83
N ALA A 342 -2.91 -10.83 -5.16
CA ALA A 342 -2.58 -11.99 -4.34
C ALA A 342 -3.59 -12.20 -3.20
N ARG A 343 -4.02 -11.11 -2.54
CA ARG A 343 -5.02 -11.18 -1.44
C ARG A 343 -6.41 -11.54 -1.93
N ILE A 344 -6.82 -11.05 -3.10
CA ILE A 344 -8.09 -11.44 -3.73
C ILE A 344 -8.07 -12.95 -4.07
N ILE A 345 -6.99 -13.45 -4.66
CA ILE A 345 -6.83 -14.88 -4.99
C ILE A 345 -6.80 -15.74 -3.72
N GLU A 346 -6.08 -15.30 -2.69
CA GLU A 346 -6.01 -15.96 -1.39
C GLU A 346 -7.40 -16.14 -0.76
N ARG A 347 -8.25 -15.10 -0.86
CA ARG A 347 -9.59 -15.11 -0.27
C ARG A 347 -10.64 -15.84 -1.11
N GLU A 348 -10.70 -15.57 -2.40
CA GLU A 348 -11.79 -16.03 -3.28
C GLU A 348 -11.45 -17.34 -4.02
N GLY A 349 -10.17 -17.75 -3.97
CA GLY A 349 -9.62 -18.83 -4.77
C GLY A 349 -9.24 -18.38 -6.18
N THR A 350 -8.36 -19.13 -6.84
CA THR A 350 -7.72 -18.72 -8.12
C THR A 350 -8.70 -18.34 -9.22
N LEU A 351 -9.72 -19.17 -9.47
CA LEU A 351 -10.67 -18.93 -10.57
C LEU A 351 -11.48 -17.64 -10.33
N ARG A 352 -12.14 -17.54 -9.18
CA ARG A 352 -12.98 -16.39 -8.83
C ARG A 352 -12.14 -15.13 -8.66
N GLY A 353 -10.99 -15.25 -8.01
CA GLY A 353 -10.06 -14.13 -7.82
C GLY A 353 -9.57 -13.55 -9.14
N ASN A 354 -9.18 -14.38 -10.12
CA ASN A 354 -8.79 -13.90 -11.44
C ASN A 354 -9.92 -13.20 -12.19
N MET A 355 -11.16 -13.66 -12.04
CA MET A 355 -12.32 -12.98 -12.64
C MET A 355 -12.55 -11.59 -12.03
N ILE A 356 -12.47 -11.49 -10.69
CA ILE A 356 -12.59 -10.24 -9.95
C ILE A 356 -11.48 -9.26 -10.36
N ILE A 357 -10.22 -9.72 -10.38
CA ILE A 357 -9.06 -8.92 -10.81
C ILE A 357 -9.26 -8.40 -12.24
N CYS A 358 -9.65 -9.29 -13.16
CA CYS A 358 -9.98 -8.91 -14.53
C CYS A 358 -11.09 -7.86 -14.55
N ALA A 359 -12.17 -8.05 -13.79
CA ALA A 359 -13.29 -7.13 -13.82
C ALA A 359 -12.97 -5.75 -13.24
N LEU A 360 -12.05 -5.70 -12.28
CA LEU A 360 -11.56 -4.46 -11.68
C LEU A 360 -10.72 -3.66 -12.68
N SER A 361 -9.86 -4.33 -13.47
CA SER A 361 -8.93 -3.65 -14.37
C SER A 361 -9.45 -3.44 -15.80
N GLN A 362 -10.42 -4.24 -16.26
CA GLN A 362 -10.92 -4.19 -17.64
C GLN A 362 -12.18 -3.33 -17.81
N ASP A 363 -12.30 -2.66 -18.95
CA ASP A 363 -13.41 -1.74 -19.25
C ASP A 363 -14.73 -2.46 -19.56
N GLU A 364 -14.67 -3.54 -20.34
CA GLU A 364 -15.83 -4.35 -20.72
C GLU A 364 -15.84 -5.70 -19.97
N SER A 365 -15.68 -5.65 -18.65
CA SER A 365 -15.48 -6.85 -17.81
C SER A 365 -16.58 -7.91 -17.97
N ASN A 366 -17.82 -7.50 -18.22
CA ASN A 366 -18.94 -8.40 -18.47
C ASN A 366 -18.73 -9.28 -19.71
N LYS A 367 -17.97 -8.81 -20.69
CA LYS A 367 -17.65 -9.53 -21.93
C LYS A 367 -16.35 -10.31 -21.86
N VAL A 368 -15.35 -9.79 -21.15
CA VAL A 368 -13.98 -10.34 -21.20
C VAL A 368 -13.57 -11.13 -19.96
N CYS A 369 -14.29 -11.01 -18.83
CA CYS A 369 -13.90 -11.61 -17.55
C CYS A 369 -14.81 -12.78 -17.11
N GLN A 370 -15.31 -13.58 -18.05
CA GLN A 370 -16.21 -14.70 -17.76
C GLN A 370 -15.46 -16.04 -17.64
N PRO A 371 -15.98 -17.02 -16.88
CA PRO A 371 -15.40 -18.37 -16.84
C PRO A 371 -15.35 -18.98 -18.24
N GLY A 372 -14.21 -19.57 -18.61
CA GLY A 372 -14.03 -20.22 -19.92
C GLY A 372 -13.66 -19.28 -21.08
N VAL A 373 -13.63 -17.96 -20.85
CA VAL A 373 -13.04 -17.01 -21.81
C VAL A 373 -11.52 -17.15 -21.73
N THR A 374 -10.94 -17.87 -22.68
CA THR A 374 -9.48 -18.06 -22.72
C THR A 374 -8.81 -16.73 -22.97
N ALA A 375 -7.62 -16.53 -22.41
CA ALA A 375 -6.92 -15.27 -22.57
C ALA A 375 -6.45 -14.97 -24.01
N ALA A 376 -6.51 -15.97 -24.90
CA ALA A 376 -6.38 -15.82 -26.35
C ALA A 376 -7.60 -15.10 -26.97
N SER A 377 -8.80 -15.31 -26.44
CA SER A 377 -10.03 -14.65 -26.91
C SER A 377 -10.15 -13.18 -26.49
N ILE A 378 -9.44 -12.79 -25.43
CA ILE A 378 -9.34 -11.39 -24.96
C ILE A 378 -8.39 -10.59 -25.87
N ALA A 379 -7.18 -11.11 -26.12
CA ALA A 379 -6.19 -10.46 -27.00
C ALA A 379 -6.72 -10.25 -28.43
N LYS A 380 -7.47 -11.22 -28.96
CA LYS A 380 -8.07 -11.15 -30.31
C LYS A 380 -9.16 -10.09 -30.44
N ARG A 381 -9.76 -9.61 -29.34
CA ARG A 381 -10.76 -8.53 -29.36
C ARG A 381 -10.15 -7.14 -29.22
N SER A 382 -9.02 -7.03 -28.53
CA SER A 382 -8.27 -5.77 -28.43
C SER A 382 -7.64 -5.33 -29.76
N GLU A 383 -7.35 -6.27 -30.67
CA GLU A 383 -6.82 -5.97 -32.02
C GLU A 383 -7.86 -5.38 -32.99
N VAL A 384 -9.18 -5.48 -32.71
CA VAL A 384 -10.22 -5.16 -33.71
C VAL A 384 -10.57 -3.66 -33.82
N LYS A 385 -9.84 -2.75 -33.16
CA LYS A 385 -10.13 -1.29 -33.26
C LYS A 385 -8.95 -0.36 -33.54
N THR A 386 -7.79 -0.87 -33.92
CA THR A 386 -6.74 -0.01 -34.50
C THR A 386 -6.55 -0.40 -35.95
N GLY A 387 -7.17 0.36 -36.85
CA GLY A 387 -6.85 0.28 -38.27
C GLY A 387 -5.40 0.70 -38.47
N SER A 388 -4.49 -0.26 -38.57
CA SER A 388 -3.13 -0.06 -39.07
C SER A 388 -2.46 -1.43 -39.26
N THR A 389 -2.00 -1.66 -40.48
CA THR A 389 -1.38 -2.89 -40.97
C THR A 389 -0.06 -3.20 -40.24
N GLY A 390 -0.04 -4.25 -39.43
CA GLY A 390 1.19 -4.79 -38.82
C GLY A 390 1.00 -6.25 -38.41
N ARG A 391 1.37 -7.17 -39.30
CA ARG A 391 1.28 -8.62 -39.07
C ARG A 391 2.34 -9.03 -38.02
N SER A 392 1.95 -9.24 -36.78
CA SER A 392 2.81 -9.87 -35.77
C SER A 392 2.29 -11.28 -35.45
N THR A 393 3.16 -12.27 -35.62
CA THR A 393 2.86 -13.67 -35.34
C THR A 393 2.97 -13.93 -33.85
N ALA A 394 1.83 -13.91 -33.14
CA ALA A 394 1.74 -14.43 -31.79
C ALA A 394 1.84 -15.97 -31.80
N LYS A 395 3.04 -16.50 -31.52
CA LYS A 395 3.24 -17.93 -31.30
C LYS A 395 2.68 -18.28 -29.92
N ALA A 396 1.58 -19.03 -29.89
CA ALA A 396 1.00 -19.57 -28.68
C ALA A 396 2.00 -20.51 -28.00
N TRP A 397 2.30 -20.25 -26.72
CA TRP A 397 3.03 -21.20 -25.89
C TRP A 397 2.05 -22.26 -25.40
N THR A 398 2.10 -23.43 -26.04
CA THR A 398 1.59 -24.69 -25.48
C THR A 398 2.70 -25.41 -24.72
N GLU A 399 2.28 -26.18 -23.74
CA GLU A 399 2.99 -26.79 -22.60
C GLU A 399 4.07 -27.86 -22.92
N GLU A 400 4.81 -27.75 -24.03
CA GLU A 400 5.71 -28.83 -24.46
C GLU A 400 7.13 -28.33 -24.73
N THR A 401 7.90 -28.06 -23.66
CA THR A 401 9.38 -28.09 -23.71
C THR A 401 9.96 -28.41 -22.32
N VAL A 402 9.62 -29.58 -21.78
CA VAL A 402 10.44 -30.25 -20.76
C VAL A 402 11.14 -31.42 -21.44
N ARG A 403 12.31 -31.13 -22.04
CA ARG A 403 13.47 -32.01 -22.29
C ARG A 403 14.29 -31.45 -23.45
N GLY A 404 15.36 -30.74 -23.12
CA GLY A 404 16.39 -30.34 -24.09
C GLY A 404 17.64 -29.90 -23.36
N ARG A 405 18.67 -30.75 -23.38
CA ARG A 405 20.02 -30.48 -22.83
C ARG A 405 20.74 -29.45 -23.69
N SER A 406 21.43 -28.51 -23.04
CA SER A 406 22.69 -27.91 -23.50
C SER A 406 23.39 -27.43 -22.22
N ARG A 407 24.43 -28.11 -21.72
CA ARG A 407 25.85 -27.89 -22.05
C ARG A 407 26.12 -26.41 -22.30
N ASP A 408 26.59 -25.74 -21.25
CA ASP A 408 27.83 -24.97 -21.25
C ASP A 408 28.37 -24.84 -19.82
N THR A 409 29.69 -24.95 -19.75
CA THR A 409 30.55 -25.15 -18.58
C THR A 409 31.12 -23.84 -18.06
N HIS A 410 31.10 -23.59 -16.75
CA HIS A 410 32.15 -22.85 -16.00
C HIS A 410 32.07 -23.19 -14.49
N PRO A 411 33.19 -23.09 -13.74
CA PRO A 411 33.53 -24.05 -12.69
C PRO A 411 32.93 -23.75 -11.31
N GLU A 412 32.54 -24.82 -10.62
CA GLU A 412 32.15 -24.82 -9.22
C GLU A 412 33.35 -24.64 -8.29
N VAL A 413 33.25 -23.69 -7.35
CA VAL A 413 34.04 -23.70 -6.11
C VAL A 413 33.25 -24.50 -5.08
N GLY A 414 33.66 -25.74 -4.85
CA GLY A 414 33.00 -26.67 -3.94
C GLY A 414 33.37 -26.43 -2.48
N LEU A 415 32.37 -26.11 -1.65
CA LEU A 415 32.43 -26.23 -0.19
C LEU A 415 31.50 -27.38 0.23
N ARG A 416 32.10 -28.53 0.59
CA ARG A 416 31.40 -29.67 1.19
C ARG A 416 31.13 -29.39 2.66
N ILE A 417 29.87 -29.37 3.06
CA ILE A 417 29.45 -29.44 4.46
C ILE A 417 29.13 -30.91 4.80
N PRO A 418 29.59 -31.48 5.94
CA PRO A 418 29.37 -32.88 6.29
C PRO A 418 27.89 -33.16 6.62
N ARG A 419 27.41 -34.36 6.27
CA ARG A 419 26.12 -34.87 6.77
C ARG A 419 26.28 -35.30 8.23
N PRO A 420 25.40 -34.90 9.16
CA PRO A 420 25.35 -35.51 10.48
C PRO A 420 24.66 -36.88 10.39
N ASP A 421 25.31 -37.89 10.97
CA ASP A 421 24.67 -39.15 11.33
C ASP A 421 23.60 -38.89 12.40
N TYR A 422 22.39 -39.41 12.17
CA TYR A 422 21.34 -39.43 13.19
C TYR A 422 21.09 -40.86 13.64
N ASN A 423 21.67 -41.19 14.78
CA ASN A 423 21.23 -42.31 15.62
C ASN A 423 20.82 -41.72 16.97
N VAL A 424 19.51 -41.51 17.20
CA VAL A 424 19.00 -41.04 18.50
C VAL A 424 17.67 -41.72 18.82
N LYS A 425 17.61 -42.33 20.01
CA LYS A 425 16.44 -43.00 20.61
C LYS A 425 15.29 -42.02 20.89
N ASP A 426 14.06 -42.47 20.68
CA ASP A 426 12.84 -41.73 21.00
C ASP A 426 12.69 -41.47 22.51
N PRO A 427 12.29 -40.25 22.95
CA PRO A 427 11.88 -40.02 24.33
C PRO A 427 10.47 -40.59 24.60
N ALA A 428 10.26 -41.04 25.83
CA ALA A 428 9.03 -41.67 26.28
C ALA A 428 7.81 -40.71 26.17
N VAL A 429 6.71 -41.21 25.60
CA VAL A 429 5.39 -40.59 25.67
C VAL A 429 4.98 -40.52 27.14
N THR A 430 4.70 -39.33 27.66
CA THR A 430 4.45 -39.16 29.10
C THR A 430 2.98 -39.35 29.49
N SER A 431 2.03 -39.18 28.55
CA SER A 431 0.60 -39.46 28.76
C SER A 431 -0.22 -39.22 27.48
N ASP A 432 -1.28 -40.02 27.26
CA ASP A 432 -2.28 -39.81 26.22
C ASP A 432 -3.65 -39.42 26.81
N ARG A 433 -4.38 -38.51 26.14
CA ARG A 433 -5.76 -38.15 26.49
C ARG A 433 -6.64 -38.17 25.24
N VAL A 434 -7.79 -38.83 25.28
CA VAL A 434 -8.70 -38.90 24.12
C VAL A 434 -9.83 -37.89 24.29
N LYS A 435 -10.06 -37.04 23.27
CA LYS A 435 -11.21 -36.12 23.23
C LYS A 435 -11.76 -36.04 21.80
N LYS A 436 -13.06 -36.31 21.63
CA LYS A 436 -13.76 -36.30 20.33
C LYS A 436 -13.07 -37.13 19.24
N GLY A 437 -12.68 -38.37 19.57
CA GLY A 437 -12.09 -39.31 18.61
C GLY A 437 -10.65 -38.99 18.17
N LYS A 438 -10.01 -37.99 18.77
CA LYS A 438 -8.60 -37.65 18.55
C LYS A 438 -7.80 -37.84 19.83
N THR A 439 -6.62 -38.43 19.71
CA THR A 439 -5.67 -38.60 20.81
C THR A 439 -4.78 -37.37 20.90
N GLU A 440 -4.80 -36.72 22.06
CA GLU A 440 -3.79 -35.76 22.50
C GLU A 440 -2.58 -36.54 23.01
N ARG A 441 -1.40 -36.24 22.47
CA ARG A 441 -0.13 -36.77 22.94
C ARG A 441 0.72 -35.63 23.48
N ARG A 442 1.28 -35.80 24.68
CA ARG A 442 2.33 -34.90 25.20
C ARG A 442 3.69 -35.40 24.73
N CYS A 443 4.38 -34.57 23.97
CA CYS A 443 5.67 -34.87 23.35
C CYS A 443 6.86 -34.36 24.16
N GLY A 444 6.61 -33.78 25.33
CA GLY A 444 7.63 -33.23 26.22
C GLY A 444 8.37 -32.05 25.59
N THR A 445 9.65 -31.94 25.94
CA THR A 445 10.53 -30.85 25.49
C THR A 445 11.22 -31.20 24.17
N VAL A 446 11.16 -30.29 23.21
CA VAL A 446 11.87 -30.36 21.93
C VAL A 446 12.97 -29.31 21.93
N LYS A 447 14.23 -29.76 22.00
CA LYS A 447 15.40 -28.88 21.84
C LYS A 447 15.69 -28.66 20.36
N LEU A 448 15.67 -27.41 19.93
CA LEU A 448 16.12 -26.96 18.62
C LEU A 448 17.43 -26.16 18.81
N PRO A 449 18.27 -25.97 17.78
CA PRO A 449 19.53 -25.23 17.93
C PRO A 449 19.33 -23.78 18.43
N GLY A 450 19.47 -23.48 19.72
CA GLY A 450 19.28 -22.13 20.27
C GLY A 450 17.83 -21.73 20.60
N VAL A 451 16.91 -22.69 20.66
CA VAL A 451 15.58 -22.52 21.29
C VAL A 451 15.15 -23.86 21.90
N THR A 452 14.63 -23.82 23.12
CA THR A 452 14.01 -24.98 23.77
C THR A 452 12.50 -24.78 23.80
N VAL A 453 11.74 -25.69 23.20
CA VAL A 453 10.27 -25.66 23.23
C VAL A 453 9.79 -26.68 24.25
N THR A 454 9.16 -26.24 25.33
CA THR A 454 8.63 -27.10 26.40
C THR A 454 7.13 -27.40 26.22
N ASP A 455 6.67 -28.48 26.84
CA ASP A 455 5.26 -28.90 26.95
C ASP A 455 4.50 -29.04 25.61
N VAL A 456 5.16 -29.56 24.55
CA VAL A 456 4.55 -29.74 23.23
C VAL A 456 3.41 -30.75 23.28
N LYS A 457 2.20 -30.30 22.89
CA LYS A 457 1.00 -31.15 22.79
C LYS A 457 0.56 -31.24 21.34
N VAL A 458 0.24 -32.45 20.90
CA VAL A 458 -0.21 -32.70 19.52
C VAL A 458 -1.50 -33.48 19.53
N TRP A 459 -2.38 -33.20 18.57
CA TRP A 459 -3.67 -33.87 18.43
C TRP A 459 -3.70 -34.62 17.11
N GLY A 460 -3.98 -35.92 17.13
CA GLY A 460 -4.16 -36.72 15.91
C GLY A 460 -2.89 -36.96 15.07
N THR A 461 -1.69 -36.70 15.61
CA THR A 461 -0.40 -36.99 14.95
C THR A 461 0.63 -37.51 15.96
N SER A 462 1.77 -37.99 15.47
CA SER A 462 2.87 -38.49 16.31
C SER A 462 3.82 -37.38 16.75
N CYS A 463 4.50 -37.57 17.89
CA CYS A 463 5.53 -36.66 18.37
C CYS A 463 6.73 -36.55 17.41
N ALA A 464 7.07 -37.64 16.71
CA ALA A 464 8.11 -37.64 15.68
C ALA A 464 7.74 -36.74 14.49
N SER A 465 6.48 -36.78 14.05
CA SER A 465 5.97 -35.92 12.97
C SER A 465 6.04 -34.44 13.35
N ALA A 466 5.65 -34.09 14.58
CA ALA A 466 5.72 -32.71 15.07
C ALA A 466 7.17 -32.20 15.18
N ARG A 467 8.11 -33.03 15.65
CA ARG A 467 9.53 -32.66 15.69
C ARG A 467 10.10 -32.42 14.29
N LYS A 468 9.78 -33.29 13.33
CA LYS A 468 10.22 -33.14 11.94
C LYS A 468 9.71 -31.83 11.33
N MET A 469 8.45 -31.47 11.59
CA MET A 469 7.87 -30.19 11.13
C MET A 469 8.59 -28.98 11.75
N LEU A 470 8.78 -28.98 13.08
CA LEU A 470 9.47 -27.88 13.79
C LEU A 470 10.92 -27.70 13.31
N THR A 471 11.62 -28.79 13.01
CA THR A 471 13.01 -28.74 12.54
C THR A 471 13.10 -28.27 11.08
N THR A 472 12.13 -28.68 10.23
CA THR A 472 12.11 -28.32 8.80
C THR A 472 11.81 -26.83 8.58
N TYR A 473 10.97 -26.22 9.42
CA TYR A 473 10.59 -24.81 9.32
C TYR A 473 11.80 -23.86 9.45
N ARG A 474 12.77 -24.19 10.32
CA ARG A 474 13.95 -23.34 10.54
C ARG A 474 14.99 -23.44 9.42
N LEU A 475 15.06 -24.57 8.72
CA LEU A 475 16.02 -24.79 7.64
C LEU A 475 15.57 -24.17 6.30
N SER A 476 14.32 -23.71 6.17
CA SER A 476 13.76 -23.24 4.89
C SER A 476 13.81 -21.72 4.66
N SER A 477 14.67 -20.97 5.34
CA SER A 477 14.89 -19.55 5.01
C SER A 477 15.61 -19.32 3.67
N THR A 478 16.00 -20.38 2.95
CA THR A 478 16.75 -20.30 1.67
C THR A 478 16.37 -21.31 0.57
N ALA A 479 15.21 -21.99 0.63
CA ALA A 479 14.87 -23.02 -0.38
C ALA A 479 14.15 -22.47 -1.63
N LYS A 480 14.61 -22.87 -2.83
CA LYS A 480 14.05 -22.51 -4.14
C LYS A 480 12.62 -23.03 -4.35
N ALA A 481 11.80 -22.23 -5.03
CA ALA A 481 10.36 -22.41 -5.27
C ALA A 481 9.91 -23.76 -5.90
N SER A 482 10.82 -24.58 -6.43
CA SER A 482 10.48 -25.86 -7.06
C SER A 482 10.15 -26.99 -6.07
N GLN A 483 10.48 -26.85 -4.78
CA GLN A 483 10.18 -27.87 -3.75
C GLN A 483 8.84 -27.65 -3.00
N MET A 484 8.10 -26.57 -3.27
CA MET A 484 6.85 -26.24 -2.57
C MET A 484 5.56 -26.65 -3.32
N ARG A 485 5.45 -27.90 -3.82
CA ARG A 485 4.20 -28.39 -4.45
C ARG A 485 3.31 -29.28 -3.58
N HIS A 486 3.69 -29.59 -2.34
CA HIS A 486 2.84 -30.41 -1.46
C HIS A 486 2.60 -29.86 -0.04
N LEU A 487 2.99 -28.63 0.25
CA LEU A 487 2.83 -28.05 1.59
C LEU A 487 2.32 -26.61 1.51
N SER A 488 1.02 -26.47 1.25
CA SER A 488 0.32 -25.18 1.21
C SER A 488 -0.78 -25.14 2.29
N THR A 489 -0.41 -24.90 3.55
CA THR A 489 -1.24 -24.19 4.53
C THR A 489 -0.50 -24.08 5.85
N LEU A 490 -0.01 -22.89 6.21
CA LEU A 490 0.26 -22.50 7.61
C LEU A 490 0.72 -21.04 7.69
N ILE A 491 -0.16 -20.16 8.17
CA ILE A 491 0.15 -18.79 8.60
C ILE A 491 0.09 -18.80 10.13
N CYS A 492 1.14 -18.31 10.81
CA CYS A 492 1.17 -18.13 12.25
C CYS A 492 1.02 -16.63 12.56
N ASP A 493 0.12 -16.30 13.47
CA ASP A 493 -0.16 -14.96 13.98
C ASP A 493 0.42 -14.89 15.42
N GLU A 494 1.13 -13.81 15.76
CA GLU A 494 1.75 -13.63 17.07
C GLU A 494 0.78 -12.98 18.04
N THR A 495 0.32 -13.73 19.05
CA THR A 495 -0.42 -13.16 20.19
C THR A 495 0.08 -13.77 21.49
N GLY A 496 0.85 -13.01 22.28
CA GLY A 496 1.07 -13.19 23.72
C GLY A 496 1.70 -14.51 24.24
N PRO A 497 2.27 -14.50 25.46
CA PRO A 497 3.10 -15.61 25.98
C PRO A 497 2.35 -16.92 26.32
N THR A 498 1.02 -17.00 26.18
CA THR A 498 0.25 -18.20 26.55
C THR A 498 -0.85 -18.60 25.54
N THR A 499 -0.86 -18.05 24.33
CA THR A 499 -1.96 -18.31 23.39
C THR A 499 -1.71 -19.59 22.55
N PRO A 500 -2.68 -20.53 22.46
CA PRO A 500 -2.53 -21.72 21.61
C PRO A 500 -2.46 -21.36 20.12
N ILE A 501 -1.39 -21.75 19.43
CA ILE A 501 -1.20 -21.51 18.00
C ILE A 501 -1.88 -22.63 17.21
N ARG A 502 -2.67 -22.25 16.19
CA ARG A 502 -3.46 -23.18 15.39
C ARG A 502 -2.75 -23.51 14.08
N CYS A 503 -2.10 -24.67 14.05
CA CYS A 503 -1.28 -25.11 12.94
C CYS A 503 -2.07 -26.03 11.99
N GLY A 504 -2.96 -25.46 11.17
CA GLY A 504 -3.83 -26.23 10.26
C GLY A 504 -5.09 -26.83 10.93
N ARG A 505 -5.89 -27.60 10.17
CA ARG A 505 -7.23 -28.06 10.60
C ARG A 505 -7.22 -29.01 11.81
N ASP A 506 -6.12 -29.70 12.05
CA ASP A 506 -6.07 -30.81 13.02
C ASP A 506 -5.04 -30.64 14.14
N MET A 507 -4.33 -29.51 14.21
CA MET A 507 -3.26 -29.31 15.18
C MET A 507 -3.50 -28.07 16.06
N LYS A 508 -3.30 -28.23 17.36
CA LYS A 508 -3.13 -27.13 18.31
C LYS A 508 -1.79 -27.34 19.00
N VAL A 509 -0.88 -26.38 18.86
CA VAL A 509 0.40 -26.39 19.55
C VAL A 509 0.35 -25.28 20.59
N LEU A 510 0.50 -25.64 21.86
CA LEU A 510 0.77 -24.68 22.92
C LEU A 510 2.28 -24.53 23.00
N ILE A 511 2.79 -23.32 22.78
CA ILE A 511 4.21 -23.02 22.90
C ILE A 511 4.34 -22.10 24.10
N THR A 512 5.06 -22.56 25.12
CA THR A 512 5.44 -21.72 26.25
C THR A 512 6.90 -21.31 26.04
N PHE A 513 7.15 -20.02 25.93
CA PHE A 513 8.49 -19.48 25.86
C PHE A 513 8.97 -19.21 27.29
N GLU A 514 10.02 -19.91 27.71
CA GLU A 514 10.81 -19.47 28.86
C GLU A 514 11.94 -18.58 28.33
N PRO A 515 12.05 -17.32 28.75
CA PRO A 515 13.18 -16.48 28.35
C PRO A 515 14.48 -17.08 28.88
N ASP A 516 15.44 -17.30 27.97
CA ASP A 516 16.80 -17.70 28.32
C ASP A 516 17.52 -16.45 28.86
N CYS A 517 17.45 -16.24 30.18
CA CYS A 517 18.11 -15.12 30.85
C CYS A 517 19.62 -15.35 30.96
N MET A 518 20.34 -15.20 29.86
CA MET A 518 21.79 -15.05 29.88
C MET A 518 22.14 -13.57 29.98
N GLY A 519 22.16 -13.05 31.21
CA GLY A 519 22.77 -11.76 31.54
C GLY A 519 21.82 -10.63 31.95
N GLY A 520 21.13 -10.78 33.09
CA GLY A 520 20.74 -9.64 33.96
C GLY A 520 19.58 -8.74 33.52
N ASN A 521 18.53 -8.72 34.36
CA ASN A 521 17.34 -7.86 34.38
C ASN A 521 16.30 -8.03 33.27
N CYS A 522 15.22 -8.75 33.62
CA CYS A 522 13.92 -8.64 32.99
C CYS A 522 12.97 -7.96 34.00
N ASP A 523 12.75 -6.66 33.86
CA ASP A 523 11.53 -6.03 34.37
C ASP A 523 10.45 -6.11 33.27
N THR A 524 9.23 -6.35 33.73
CA THR A 524 8.08 -6.98 33.05
C THR A 524 7.58 -6.36 31.76
#